data_AF-X0U4N0-F1
#
_entry.id   AF-X0U4N0-F1
#
_cell.length_a   1.000
_cell.length_b   1.000
_cell.length_c   1.000
_cell.angle_alpha   90.00
_cell.angle_beta   90.00
_cell.angle_gamma   90.00
#
_symmetry.space_group_name_H-M   'P 1'
#
loop_
_entity.id
_entity.type
_entity.pdbx_description
1 polymer ?
#
loop_
_entity_poly.entity_id
_entity_poly.type
_entity_poly.pdbx_seq_one_letter_code
_entity_poly.pdbx_strand_id
1 'polypeptide(L)'
;GKFQKVHDYVKEVKDTGVMAGVSCHKPEVIEKISEEDWENDLFMACFYEITRSKEEWKKMLGFTPFQYIFHDNDPKRMCRAIRSARKPVLGFKILAGGWAADRKELTEKAFKFAFQNIKASDGVIVGMLPAFDDQVSENVKYTVKYEGNL
;
A
#
# COMPACT_ATOMS: atom_id res chain seq x y z
N GLY A 1 -1.17 -4.54 -17.49
CA GLY A 1 -0.36 -5.63 -16.92
C GLY A 1 -0.80 -6.97 -17.50
N LYS A 2 -0.16 -8.08 -17.13
CA LYS A 2 -0.53 -9.45 -17.58
C LYS A 2 -1.44 -10.14 -16.55
N PHE A 3 -2.67 -9.65 -16.36
CA PHE A 3 -3.57 -10.08 -15.29
C PHE A 3 -3.81 -11.59 -15.26
N GLN A 4 -4.10 -12.22 -16.40
CA GLN A 4 -4.36 -13.67 -16.45
C GLN A 4 -3.19 -14.48 -15.86
N LYS A 5 -1.94 -14.12 -16.19
CA LYS A 5 -0.76 -14.80 -15.64
C LYS A 5 -0.65 -14.68 -14.13
N VAL A 6 -1.09 -13.55 -13.57
CA VAL A 6 -1.11 -13.36 -12.11
C VAL A 6 -2.23 -14.21 -11.50
N HIS A 7 -3.40 -14.29 -12.14
CA HIS A 7 -4.50 -15.14 -11.68
C HIS A 7 -4.11 -16.60 -11.67
N ASP A 8 -3.55 -17.10 -12.77
CA ASP A 8 -3.11 -18.49 -12.90
C ASP A 8 -2.08 -18.83 -11.82
N TYR A 9 -1.14 -17.92 -11.55
CA TYR A 9 -0.16 -18.10 -10.48
C TYR A 9 -0.79 -18.09 -9.08
N VAL A 10 -1.82 -17.28 -8.83
CA VAL A 10 -2.57 -17.31 -7.56
C VAL A 10 -3.20 -18.70 -7.36
N LYS A 11 -3.79 -19.29 -8.40
CA LYS A 11 -4.33 -20.67 -8.35
C LYS A 11 -3.24 -21.69 -8.06
N GLU A 12 -2.13 -21.64 -8.79
CA GLU A 12 -1.00 -22.55 -8.61
C GLU A 12 -0.47 -22.50 -7.17
N VAL A 13 -0.33 -21.31 -6.57
CA VAL A 13 0.08 -21.16 -5.17
C VAL A 13 -0.94 -21.80 -4.23
N LYS A 14 -2.24 -21.56 -4.46
CA LYS A 14 -3.29 -22.13 -3.61
C LYS A 14 -3.41 -23.65 -3.73
N ASP A 15 -3.14 -24.22 -4.90
CA ASP A 15 -3.12 -25.66 -5.11
C ASP A 15 -2.03 -26.36 -4.27
N THR A 16 -1.01 -25.62 -3.82
CA THR A 16 -0.01 -26.13 -2.86
C THR A 16 -0.48 -26.13 -1.40
N GLY A 17 -1.64 -25.55 -1.10
CA GLY A 17 -2.20 -25.45 0.25
C GLY A 17 -1.66 -24.28 1.09
N VAL A 18 -0.91 -23.34 0.49
CA VAL A 18 -0.45 -22.11 1.16
C VAL A 18 -1.28 -20.90 0.75
N MET A 19 -1.21 -19.82 1.54
CA MET A 19 -1.92 -18.57 1.22
C MET A 19 -1.29 -17.86 0.01
N ALA A 20 -2.13 -17.28 -0.84
CA ALA A 20 -1.75 -16.47 -1.99
C ALA A 20 -2.17 -15.01 -1.80
N GLY A 21 -1.21 -14.09 -1.90
CA GLY A 21 -1.46 -12.64 -1.84
C GLY A 21 -1.16 -11.95 -3.16
N VAL A 22 -1.88 -10.87 -3.48
CA VAL A 22 -1.57 -10.02 -4.64
C VAL A 22 -1.06 -8.67 -4.17
N SER A 23 0.14 -8.28 -4.62
CA SER A 23 0.75 -6.98 -4.32
C SER A 23 0.64 -6.01 -5.48
N CYS A 24 0.24 -4.76 -5.21
CA CYS A 24 0.06 -3.75 -6.26
C CYS A 24 0.47 -2.32 -5.85
N HIS A 25 0.65 -1.49 -6.88
CA HIS A 25 0.85 -0.04 -6.75
C HIS A 25 -0.31 0.78 -7.33
N LYS A 26 -1.26 0.14 -8.02
CA LYS A 26 -2.41 0.78 -8.67
C LYS A 26 -3.71 0.35 -7.97
N PRO A 27 -4.58 1.28 -7.54
CA PRO A 27 -5.85 0.95 -6.90
C PRO A 27 -6.77 0.10 -7.79
N GLU A 28 -6.71 0.30 -9.12
CA GLU A 28 -7.50 -0.44 -10.12
C GLU A 28 -7.25 -1.94 -10.07
N VAL A 29 -6.08 -2.37 -9.57
CA VAL A 29 -5.76 -3.80 -9.43
C VAL A 29 -6.63 -4.42 -8.34
N ILE A 30 -6.81 -3.73 -7.21
CA ILE A 30 -7.65 -4.22 -6.10
C ILE A 30 -9.11 -4.24 -6.54
N GLU A 31 -9.56 -3.17 -7.21
CA GLU A 31 -10.93 -3.03 -7.71
C GLU A 31 -11.25 -4.17 -8.69
N LYS A 32 -10.44 -4.36 -9.72
CA LYS A 32 -10.64 -5.41 -10.72
C LYS A 32 -10.62 -6.82 -10.13
N ILE A 33 -9.66 -7.12 -9.24
CA ILE A 33 -9.57 -8.45 -8.60
C ILE A 33 -10.77 -8.69 -7.68
N SER A 34 -11.26 -7.65 -7.00
CA SER A 34 -12.45 -7.73 -6.14
C SER A 34 -13.74 -7.90 -6.95
N GLU A 35 -13.85 -7.23 -8.11
CA GLU A 35 -14.96 -7.39 -9.06
C GLU A 35 -15.01 -8.79 -9.68
N GLU A 36 -13.85 -9.34 -10.02
CA GLU A 36 -13.70 -10.68 -10.59
C GLU A 36 -13.69 -11.80 -9.53
N ASP A 37 -13.82 -11.44 -8.24
CA ASP A 37 -13.87 -12.33 -7.08
C ASP A 37 -12.80 -13.45 -7.11
N TRP A 38 -11.54 -13.08 -7.35
CA TRP A 38 -10.45 -14.07 -7.40
C TRP A 38 -10.31 -14.81 -6.06
N GLU A 39 -9.56 -15.90 -6.04
CA GLU A 39 -9.37 -16.75 -4.87
C GLU A 39 -8.23 -16.32 -3.92
N ASN A 40 -7.54 -15.19 -4.16
CA ASN A 40 -6.45 -14.71 -3.28
C ASN A 40 -6.91 -14.52 -1.82
N ASP A 41 -6.01 -14.67 -0.85
CA ASP A 41 -6.37 -14.60 0.58
C ASP A 41 -6.22 -13.19 1.16
N LEU A 42 -5.29 -12.40 0.60
CA LEU A 42 -5.05 -11.01 0.99
C LEU A 42 -4.54 -10.15 -0.17
N PHE A 43 -4.49 -8.85 0.06
CA PHE A 43 -3.76 -7.89 -0.78
C PHE A 43 -2.58 -7.27 -0.04
N MET A 44 -1.57 -6.85 -0.79
CA MET A 44 -0.58 -5.87 -0.34
C MET A 44 -0.71 -4.62 -1.21
N ALA A 45 -0.89 -3.46 -0.60
CA ALA A 45 -1.21 -2.24 -1.35
C ALA A 45 -0.22 -1.11 -1.03
N CYS A 46 0.50 -0.64 -2.03
CA CYS A 46 1.33 0.54 -1.85
C CYS A 46 0.43 1.78 -1.71
N PHE A 47 0.63 2.60 -0.68
CA PHE A 47 -0.09 3.87 -0.54
C PHE A 47 0.16 4.85 -1.70
N TYR A 48 1.17 4.61 -2.52
CA TYR A 48 1.60 5.49 -3.61
C TYR A 48 1.68 4.76 -4.97
N GLU A 49 1.13 5.38 -6.01
CA GLU A 49 1.18 4.82 -7.37
C GLU A 49 2.47 5.26 -8.07
N ILE A 50 3.58 4.64 -7.67
CA ILE A 50 4.92 4.94 -8.22
C ILE A 50 5.14 4.34 -9.63
N THR A 51 4.18 3.57 -10.14
CA THR A 51 4.29 2.84 -11.42
C THR A 51 3.62 3.58 -12.58
N ARG A 52 3.38 4.89 -12.46
CA ARG A 52 2.84 5.70 -13.55
C ARG A 52 3.77 5.68 -14.77
N SER A 53 3.18 5.58 -15.95
CA SER A 53 3.90 5.62 -17.21
C SER A 53 4.42 7.03 -17.53
N LYS A 54 5.32 7.13 -18.51
CA LYS A 54 5.84 8.43 -18.96
C LYS A 54 4.72 9.30 -19.53
N GLU A 55 3.75 8.70 -20.21
CA GLU A 55 2.57 9.34 -20.78
C GLU A 55 1.62 9.83 -19.68
N GLU A 56 1.38 9.03 -18.64
CA GLU A 56 0.59 9.44 -17.46
C GLU A 56 1.23 10.66 -16.78
N TRP A 57 2.57 10.67 -16.62
CA TRP A 57 3.28 11.82 -16.07
C TRP A 57 3.25 13.05 -16.98
N LYS A 58 3.48 12.90 -18.29
CA LYS A 58 3.39 14.02 -19.24
C LYS A 58 2.00 14.65 -19.22
N LYS A 59 0.94 13.84 -19.15
CA LYS A 59 -0.44 14.33 -19.06
C LYS A 59 -0.70 15.09 -17.76
N MET A 60 -0.13 14.63 -16.64
CA MET A 60 -0.37 15.21 -15.31
C MET A 60 0.46 16.47 -15.05
N LEU A 61 1.73 16.48 -15.45
CA LEU A 61 2.71 17.50 -15.07
C LEU A 61 3.27 18.30 -16.25
N GLY A 62 3.00 17.89 -17.49
CA GLY A 62 3.63 18.45 -18.69
C GLY A 62 5.04 17.91 -18.96
N PHE A 63 5.63 17.14 -18.05
CA PHE A 63 6.95 16.53 -18.19
C PHE A 63 7.00 15.12 -17.58
N THR A 64 8.06 14.38 -17.86
CA THR A 64 8.32 13.08 -17.24
C THR A 64 9.42 13.22 -16.18
N PRO A 65 9.13 12.92 -14.90
CA PRO A 65 10.14 12.87 -13.85
C PRO A 65 11.21 11.81 -14.14
N PHE A 66 12.46 12.08 -13.72
CA PHE A 66 13.55 11.10 -13.82
C PHE A 66 13.51 10.04 -12.71
N GLN A 67 12.82 10.30 -11.61
CA GLN A 67 12.73 9.41 -10.44
C GLN A 67 11.28 9.11 -10.08
N TYR A 68 11.07 8.11 -9.22
CA TYR A 68 9.77 7.82 -8.63
C TYR A 68 9.24 9.03 -7.86
N ILE A 69 7.98 9.36 -8.07
CA ILE A 69 7.27 10.40 -7.32
C ILE A 69 6.25 9.75 -6.39
N PHE A 70 6.29 10.14 -5.12
CA PHE A 70 5.27 9.83 -4.12
C PHE A 70 4.24 10.95 -4.09
N HIS A 71 3.24 10.89 -4.97
CA HIS A 71 2.25 11.96 -5.09
C HIS A 71 1.32 11.97 -3.86
N ASP A 72 1.17 13.13 -3.23
CA ASP A 72 0.38 13.35 -2.00
C ASP A 72 -1.12 12.98 -2.10
N ASN A 73 -1.69 12.92 -3.31
CA ASN A 73 -3.06 12.49 -3.55
C ASN A 73 -3.23 10.97 -3.64
N ASP A 74 -2.13 10.22 -3.82
CA ASP A 74 -2.20 8.76 -3.98
C ASP A 74 -2.72 8.03 -2.74
N PRO A 75 -2.27 8.37 -1.52
CA PRO A 75 -2.77 7.72 -0.29
C PRO A 75 -4.30 7.72 -0.21
N LYS A 76 -4.93 8.86 -0.53
CA LYS A 76 -6.40 8.99 -0.49
C LYS A 76 -7.09 8.09 -1.51
N ARG A 77 -6.52 7.96 -2.71
CA ARG A 77 -7.08 7.11 -3.76
C ARG A 77 -6.88 5.63 -3.44
N MET A 78 -5.69 5.24 -2.98
CA MET A 78 -5.43 3.87 -2.57
C MET A 78 -6.33 3.46 -1.40
N CYS A 79 -6.51 4.31 -0.38
CA CYS A 79 -7.39 4.00 0.75
C CYS A 79 -8.87 3.80 0.36
N ARG A 80 -9.34 4.39 -0.76
CA ARG A 80 -10.68 4.10 -1.28
C ARG A 80 -10.77 2.65 -1.78
N ALA A 81 -9.79 2.20 -2.56
CA ALA A 81 -9.73 0.82 -3.04
C ALA A 81 -9.50 -0.18 -1.90
N ILE A 82 -8.67 0.16 -0.90
CA ILE A 82 -8.48 -0.67 0.29
C ILE A 82 -9.80 -0.90 1.03
N ARG A 83 -10.61 0.16 1.21
CA ARG A 83 -11.90 0.06 1.91
C ARG A 83 -12.98 -0.66 1.12
N SER A 84 -12.91 -0.71 -0.21
CA SER A 84 -13.85 -1.47 -1.02
C SER A 84 -13.53 -2.97 -1.09
N ALA A 85 -12.28 -3.35 -0.83
CA ALA A 85 -11.87 -4.76 -0.78
C ALA A 85 -12.50 -5.47 0.43
N ARG A 86 -13.17 -6.60 0.19
CA ARG A 86 -13.68 -7.48 1.26
C ARG A 86 -12.57 -8.19 2.03
N LYS A 87 -11.44 -8.45 1.35
CA LYS A 87 -10.31 -9.20 1.90
C LYS A 87 -9.37 -8.30 2.70
N PRO A 88 -8.60 -8.85 3.65
CA PRO A 88 -7.58 -8.11 4.35
C PRO A 88 -6.56 -7.48 3.40
N VAL A 89 -6.15 -6.26 3.70
CA VAL A 89 -5.11 -5.55 2.97
C VAL A 89 -3.97 -5.17 3.89
N LEU A 90 -2.74 -5.50 3.48
CA LEU A 90 -1.51 -5.03 4.11
C LEU A 90 -0.99 -3.82 3.34
N GLY A 91 -1.25 -2.63 3.87
CA GLY A 91 -0.82 -1.37 3.30
C GLY A 91 0.69 -1.14 3.49
N PHE A 92 1.43 -0.77 2.46
CA PHE A 92 2.87 -0.52 2.58
C PHE A 92 3.30 0.83 1.99
N LYS A 93 4.53 1.24 2.33
CA LYS A 93 5.12 2.55 1.97
C LYS A 93 4.32 3.74 2.50
N ILE A 94 3.70 3.64 3.67
CA ILE A 94 3.03 4.79 4.32
C ILE A 94 3.98 5.97 4.56
N LEU A 95 5.29 5.71 4.65
CA LEU A 95 6.34 6.73 4.83
C LEU A 95 6.97 7.23 3.51
N ALA A 96 6.33 7.01 2.37
CA ALA A 96 6.80 7.47 1.06
C ALA A 96 8.26 7.07 0.75
N GLY A 97 8.66 5.84 1.08
CA GLY A 97 10.03 5.37 0.83
C GLY A 97 11.11 6.08 1.64
N GLY A 98 10.76 6.61 2.83
CA GLY A 98 11.68 7.29 3.74
C GLY A 98 11.52 8.82 3.73
N TRP A 99 10.91 9.40 2.71
CA TRP A 99 10.71 10.84 2.61
C TRP A 99 9.89 11.43 3.78
N ALA A 100 8.95 10.66 4.33
CA ALA A 100 8.19 11.09 5.51
C ALA A 100 8.85 10.70 6.84
N ALA A 101 9.96 9.95 6.80
CA ALA A 101 10.69 9.50 7.98
C ALA A 101 11.70 10.53 8.49
N ASP A 102 12.08 11.53 7.68
CA ASP A 102 13.06 12.57 8.05
C ASP A 102 12.60 13.46 9.23
N ARG A 103 11.30 13.47 9.54
CA ARG A 103 10.72 14.25 10.63
C ARG A 103 9.70 13.42 11.39
N LYS A 104 9.78 13.43 12.73
CA LYS A 104 8.86 12.69 13.62
C LYS A 104 7.41 13.10 13.39
N GLU A 105 7.15 14.38 13.14
CA GLU A 105 5.82 14.90 12.88
C GLU A 105 5.23 14.36 11.56
N LEU A 106 6.06 14.13 10.54
CA LEU A 106 5.62 13.53 9.28
C LEU A 106 5.38 12.04 9.42
N THR A 107 6.24 11.36 10.19
CA THR A 107 6.07 9.94 10.52
C THR A 107 4.75 9.73 11.25
N GLU A 108 4.50 10.46 12.34
CA GLU A 108 3.24 10.37 13.09
C GLU A 108 2.02 10.66 12.20
N LYS A 109 2.08 11.70 11.36
CA LYS A 109 0.99 12.03 10.41
C LYS A 109 0.71 10.90 9.43
N ALA A 110 1.73 10.21 8.93
CA ALA A 110 1.58 9.09 8.01
C ALA A 110 0.91 7.88 8.69
N PHE A 111 1.35 7.52 9.90
CA PHE A 111 0.70 6.48 10.71
C PHE A 111 -0.75 6.82 11.01
N LYS A 112 -1.01 8.03 11.51
CA LYS A 112 -2.38 8.50 11.79
C LYS A 112 -3.26 8.42 10.54
N PHE A 113 -2.77 8.91 9.41
CA PHE A 113 -3.54 8.89 8.16
C PHE A 113 -3.86 7.46 7.73
N ALA A 114 -2.89 6.55 7.77
CA ALA A 114 -3.06 5.16 7.37
C ALA A 114 -4.14 4.48 8.21
N PHE A 115 -4.01 4.49 9.53
CA PHE A 115 -4.97 3.83 10.43
C PHE A 115 -6.35 4.49 10.41
N GLN A 116 -6.48 5.78 10.14
CA GLN A 116 -7.80 6.41 9.98
C GLN A 116 -8.51 6.10 8.66
N ASN A 117 -7.83 5.44 7.70
CA ASN A 117 -8.35 5.28 6.33
C ASN A 117 -8.32 3.83 5.80
N ILE A 118 -7.82 2.87 6.56
CA ILE A 118 -7.91 1.43 6.26
C ILE A 118 -9.01 0.77 7.11
N LYS A 119 -9.29 -0.51 6.88
CA LYS A 119 -10.29 -1.27 7.65
C LYS A 119 -9.68 -1.81 8.95
N ALA A 120 -10.52 -2.13 9.94
CA ALA A 120 -10.08 -2.79 11.18
C ALA A 120 -9.38 -4.14 10.96
N SER A 121 -9.70 -4.83 9.86
CA SER A 121 -9.08 -6.09 9.45
C SER A 121 -7.75 -5.92 8.70
N ASP A 122 -7.33 -4.69 8.43
CA ASP A 122 -6.16 -4.38 7.63
C ASP A 122 -4.95 -4.08 8.53
N GLY A 123 -3.75 -4.17 7.95
CA GLY A 123 -2.50 -3.86 8.63
C GLY A 123 -1.61 -2.96 7.79
N VAL A 124 -0.51 -2.47 8.38
CA VAL A 124 0.53 -1.74 7.65
C VAL A 124 1.89 -2.41 7.75
N ILE A 125 2.65 -2.37 6.66
CA ILE A 125 4.04 -2.82 6.59
C ILE A 125 4.92 -1.58 6.48
N VAL A 126 5.72 -1.34 7.53
CA VAL A 126 6.58 -0.17 7.65
C VAL A 126 8.04 -0.61 7.54
N GLY A 127 8.72 -0.12 6.49
CA GLY A 127 10.16 -0.30 6.33
C GLY A 127 10.93 0.60 7.28
N MET A 128 12.07 0.09 7.77
CA MET A 128 12.91 0.76 8.75
C MET A 128 14.40 0.49 8.48
N LEU A 129 15.25 1.43 8.88
CA LEU A 129 16.71 1.31 8.95
C LEU A 129 17.14 1.60 10.40
N PRO A 130 17.04 0.62 11.32
CA PRO A 130 17.24 0.84 12.76
C PRO A 130 18.74 0.95 13.15
N ALA A 131 19.61 1.29 12.20
CA ALA A 131 21.04 1.45 12.45
C ALA A 131 21.36 2.78 13.16
N PHE A 132 20.48 3.77 13.05
CA PHE A 132 20.70 5.14 13.56
C PHE A 132 19.73 5.54 14.67
N ASP A 133 18.55 4.91 14.71
CA ASP A 133 17.48 5.22 15.66
C ASP A 133 16.66 3.96 15.98
N ASP A 134 15.99 3.95 17.14
CA ASP A 134 15.04 2.90 17.53
C ASP A 134 13.68 3.07 16.82
N GLN A 135 13.70 2.85 15.50
CA GLN A 135 12.52 2.92 14.65
C GLN A 135 11.52 1.80 14.95
N VAL A 136 11.94 0.71 15.59
CA VAL A 136 11.04 -0.37 16.01
C VAL A 136 10.10 0.16 17.09
N SER A 137 10.64 0.70 18.17
CA SER A 137 9.83 1.26 19.26
C SER A 137 8.98 2.44 18.81
N GLU A 138 9.50 3.30 17.92
CA GLU A 138 8.73 4.41 17.36
C GLU A 138 7.53 3.93 16.53
N ASN A 139 7.76 2.97 15.62
CA ASN A 139 6.69 2.40 14.79
C ASN A 139 5.62 1.70 15.65
N VAL A 140 6.03 0.92 16.66
CA VAL A 140 5.10 0.28 17.61
C VAL A 140 4.28 1.33 18.35
N LYS A 141 4.91 2.40 18.84
CA LYS A 141 4.23 3.49 19.55
C LYS A 141 3.14 4.13 18.69
N TYR A 142 3.42 4.43 17.42
CA TYR A 142 2.42 5.04 16.54
C TYR A 142 1.33 4.06 16.12
N THR A 143 1.65 2.78 15.90
CA THR A 143 0.65 1.73 15.66
C THR A 143 -0.34 1.63 16.82
N VAL A 144 0.14 1.41 18.04
CA VAL A 144 -0.72 1.30 19.24
C VAL A 144 -1.55 2.56 19.46
N LYS A 145 -0.98 3.74 19.20
CA LYS A 145 -1.68 5.02 19.34
C LYS A 145 -2.87 5.18 18.37
N TYR A 146 -2.77 4.63 17.16
CA TYR A 146 -3.75 4.90 16.10
C TYR A 146 -4.60 3.70 15.69
N GLU A 147 -4.19 2.46 15.96
CA GLU A 147 -4.99 1.26 15.67
C GLU A 147 -6.30 1.23 16.47
N GLY A 148 -6.31 1.75 17.71
CA GLY A 148 -7.49 1.78 18.57
C GLY A 148 -8.58 2.77 18.16
N ASN A 149 -8.43 3.48 17.03
CA ASN A 149 -9.44 4.40 16.49
C ASN A 149 -10.13 3.85 15.23
N LEU A 150 -9.98 2.56 14.94
CA LEU A 150 -10.59 1.84 13.82
C LEU A 150 -12.03 1.39 14.11
#